data_AF-A0A0S3RZW3-F1
#
_entry.id   AF-A0A0S3RZW3-F1
#
_cell.length_a   1.000
_cell.length_b   1.000
_cell.length_c   1.000
_cell.angle_alpha   90.00
_cell.angle_beta   90.00
_cell.angle_gamma   90.00
#
_symmetry.space_group_name_H-M   'P 1'
#
loop_
_entity.id
_entity.type
_entity.pdbx_description
1 polymer ?
#
loop_
_entity_poly.entity_id
_entity_poly.type
_entity_poly.pdbx_seq_one_letter_code
_entity_poly.pdbx_strand_id
1 'polypeptide(L)'
;FPLLCVLNYQIKKLDPTSKRVSTIAGTGKAGFKDGTAVKAQLSEPAGIVEGNNGRLFIADTNNSLIRYLDLNADETELRTLELKGIQPPKPKSRSFKRLRRRASADTVPIPIDAISSNEGNLSIKISLPSEYHFSKEARSKFSVDIEPEDAVNIEPLDGFLSPEGSATLHFKRSSNSASVGRINCKVYYCKEDEVCLYQSLLFEVPFPDGASSPAKADVTLAHFVKPKTSTSNLLETVVR
;
A
#
# COMPACT_ATOMS: atom_id res chain seq x y z
N PHE A 1 9.73 -7.45 39.30
CA PHE A 1 9.54 -8.00 37.95
C PHE A 1 10.57 -7.37 37.02
N PRO A 2 11.33 -8.15 36.24
CA PRO A 2 12.32 -7.59 35.32
C PRO A 2 11.61 -6.84 34.19
N LEU A 3 12.08 -5.64 33.88
CA LEU A 3 11.60 -4.88 32.73
C LEU A 3 12.25 -5.46 31.47
N LEU A 4 11.43 -5.96 30.55
CA LEU A 4 11.91 -6.46 29.25
C LEU A 4 11.73 -5.38 28.20
N CYS A 5 12.74 -5.16 27.38
CA CYS A 5 12.66 -4.20 26.28
C CYS A 5 13.27 -4.76 25.00
N VAL A 6 12.78 -4.20 23.91
CA VAL A 6 13.16 -4.58 22.56
C VAL A 6 13.93 -3.42 21.95
N LEU A 7 15.23 -3.62 21.69
CA LEU A 7 16.14 -2.57 21.22
C LEU A 7 17.22 -3.17 20.33
N ASN A 8 17.55 -2.50 19.22
CA ASN A 8 18.67 -2.86 18.34
C ASN A 8 18.70 -4.35 17.95
N TYR A 9 17.58 -4.89 17.48
CA TYR A 9 17.45 -6.31 17.07
C TYR A 9 17.73 -7.32 18.21
N GLN A 10 17.57 -6.89 19.46
CA GLN A 10 17.81 -7.69 20.66
C GLN A 10 16.66 -7.57 21.65
N ILE A 11 16.52 -8.62 22.45
CA ILE A 11 15.68 -8.63 23.65
C ILE A 11 16.60 -8.42 24.84
N LYS A 12 16.28 -7.42 25.66
CA LYS A 12 17.07 -7.03 26.82
C LYS A 12 16.25 -7.15 28.09
N LYS A 13 16.92 -7.56 29.16
CA LYS A 13 16.39 -7.66 30.52
C LYS A 13 17.02 -6.57 31.37
N LEU A 14 16.19 -5.75 31.98
CA LEU A 14 16.57 -4.77 32.99
C LEU A 14 16.26 -5.34 34.38
N ASP A 15 17.29 -5.43 35.21
CA ASP A 15 17.16 -5.67 36.64
C ASP A 15 17.09 -4.31 37.37
N PRO A 16 15.94 -3.94 37.96
CA PRO A 16 15.78 -2.65 38.62
C PRO A 16 16.59 -2.53 39.92
N THR A 17 16.90 -3.64 40.59
CA THR A 17 17.65 -3.64 41.85
C THR A 17 19.13 -3.34 41.59
N SER A 18 19.73 -4.08 40.64
CA SER A 18 21.13 -3.87 40.26
C SER A 18 21.34 -2.75 39.22
N LYS A 19 20.25 -2.24 38.63
CA LYS A 19 20.25 -1.27 37.52
C LYS A 19 21.05 -1.75 36.29
N ARG A 20 21.14 -3.06 36.08
CA ARG A 20 21.88 -3.65 34.96
C ARG A 20 20.94 -4.06 33.83
N VAL A 21 21.38 -3.80 32.61
CA VAL A 21 20.75 -4.28 31.38
C VAL A 21 21.60 -5.40 30.79
N SER A 22 21.00 -6.54 30.52
CA SER A 22 21.65 -7.66 29.81
C SER A 22 20.86 -8.03 28.57
N THR A 23 21.56 -8.52 27.54
CA THR A 23 20.92 -9.09 26.35
C THR A 23 20.60 -10.56 26.63
N ILE A 24 19.34 -10.95 26.42
CA ILE A 24 18.88 -12.33 26.60
C ILE A 24 18.62 -13.03 25.26
N ALA A 25 18.37 -12.28 24.19
CA ALA A 25 18.24 -12.83 22.84
C ALA A 25 18.67 -11.82 21.78
N GLY A 26 19.12 -12.32 20.63
CA GLY A 26 19.50 -11.52 19.47
C GLY A 26 20.99 -11.21 19.38
N THR A 27 21.53 -11.25 18.15
CA THR A 27 22.93 -10.89 17.85
C THR A 27 23.17 -9.38 17.74
N GLY A 28 22.11 -8.56 17.65
CA GLY A 28 22.22 -7.13 17.33
C GLY A 28 22.37 -6.80 15.85
N LYS A 29 22.22 -7.79 14.96
CA LYS A 29 22.14 -7.60 13.51
C LYS A 29 20.76 -8.01 13.02
N ALA A 30 20.17 -7.17 12.16
CA ALA A 30 18.92 -7.48 11.49
C ALA A 30 19.04 -8.79 10.70
N GLY A 31 18.02 -9.63 10.79
CA GLY A 31 17.95 -10.87 10.03
C GLY A 31 16.96 -11.85 10.62
N PHE A 32 16.96 -13.07 10.09
CA PHE A 32 16.12 -14.16 10.56
C PHE A 32 16.97 -15.41 10.78
N LYS A 33 17.01 -15.86 12.04
CA LYS A 33 17.66 -17.10 12.44
C LYS A 33 17.11 -17.57 13.78
N ASP A 34 16.67 -18.83 13.86
CA ASP A 34 16.33 -19.53 15.09
C ASP A 34 17.57 -20.18 15.74
N GLY A 35 17.44 -20.62 17.00
CA GLY A 35 18.45 -21.37 17.75
C GLY A 35 18.72 -20.79 19.13
N THR A 36 19.91 -21.02 19.69
CA THR A 36 20.33 -20.45 20.97
C THR A 36 20.05 -18.95 20.99
N ALA A 37 19.38 -18.45 22.04
CA ALA A 37 18.78 -17.12 22.04
C ALA A 37 19.77 -16.00 21.68
N VAL A 38 21.01 -16.05 22.19
CA VAL A 38 22.07 -15.06 21.91
C VAL A 38 22.65 -15.13 20.48
N LYS A 39 22.47 -16.26 19.77
CA LYS A 39 22.90 -16.46 18.36
C LYS A 39 21.76 -16.26 17.36
N ALA A 40 20.53 -16.15 17.83
CA ALA A 40 19.36 -15.93 17.00
C ALA A 40 19.34 -14.50 16.43
N GLN A 41 18.60 -14.31 15.35
CA GLN A 41 18.44 -13.01 14.69
C GLN A 41 16.96 -12.60 14.66
N LEU A 42 16.76 -11.29 14.83
CA LEU A 42 15.48 -10.58 14.84
C LEU A 42 15.59 -9.40 13.88
N SER A 43 14.45 -8.90 13.38
CA SER A 43 14.37 -7.76 12.48
C SER A 43 13.22 -6.83 12.88
N GLU A 44 13.60 -5.66 13.42
CA GLU A 44 12.68 -4.67 14.03
C GLU A 44 11.55 -5.28 14.87
N PRO A 45 11.88 -6.08 15.90
CA PRO A 45 10.86 -6.55 16.82
C PRO A 45 10.18 -5.36 17.52
N ALA A 46 8.85 -5.34 17.53
CA ALA A 46 8.08 -4.17 17.98
C ALA A 46 7.38 -4.36 19.33
N GLY A 47 7.23 -5.61 19.78
CA GLY A 47 6.50 -5.92 21.00
C GLY A 47 6.98 -7.21 21.63
N ILE A 48 6.82 -7.29 22.96
CA ILE A 48 7.09 -8.47 23.77
C ILE A 48 6.02 -8.62 24.83
N VAL A 49 5.59 -9.85 25.10
CA VAL A 49 4.63 -10.17 26.16
C VAL A 49 5.02 -11.47 26.85
N GLU A 50 4.82 -11.54 28.15
CA GLU A 50 4.95 -12.78 28.91
C GLU A 50 3.65 -13.58 28.82
N GLY A 51 3.78 -14.85 28.48
CA GLY A 51 2.71 -15.84 28.55
C GLY A 51 2.91 -16.79 29.72
N ASN A 52 2.13 -17.87 29.72
CA ASN A 52 2.16 -18.85 30.81
C ASN A 52 3.50 -19.61 30.85
N ASN A 53 3.87 -20.06 32.04
CA ASN A 53 5.03 -20.92 32.30
C ASN A 53 6.37 -20.30 31.86
N GLY A 54 6.56 -18.99 32.03
CA GLY A 54 7.83 -18.31 31.75
C GLY A 54 8.16 -18.17 30.26
N ARG A 55 7.18 -18.35 29.37
CA ARG A 55 7.35 -18.08 27.94
C ARG A 55 7.22 -16.60 27.65
N LEU A 56 8.12 -16.08 26.83
CA LEU A 56 7.97 -14.74 26.26
C LEU A 56 7.66 -14.88 24.78
N PHE A 57 6.68 -14.12 24.30
CA PHE A 57 6.33 -14.00 22.90
C PHE A 57 6.76 -12.64 22.37
N ILE A 58 7.32 -12.62 21.18
CA ILE A 58 7.92 -11.45 20.54
C ILE A 58 7.28 -11.28 19.16
N ALA A 59 6.83 -10.07 18.86
CA ALA A 59 6.42 -9.68 17.52
C ALA A 59 7.65 -9.23 16.74
N ASP A 60 8.13 -10.06 15.81
CA ASP A 60 9.31 -9.84 14.96
C ASP A 60 8.87 -9.22 13.63
N THR A 61 8.52 -7.93 13.68
CA THR A 61 7.65 -7.25 12.71
C THR A 61 8.15 -7.29 11.27
N ASN A 62 9.43 -6.98 11.02
CA ASN A 62 9.94 -6.97 9.65
C ASN A 62 10.15 -8.37 9.08
N ASN A 63 10.25 -9.38 9.95
CA ASN A 63 10.23 -10.77 9.52
C ASN A 63 8.78 -11.30 9.35
N SER A 64 7.76 -10.55 9.76
CA SER A 64 6.35 -10.99 9.78
C SER A 64 6.13 -12.30 10.57
N LEU A 65 6.86 -12.47 11.68
CA LEU A 65 6.83 -13.67 12.51
C LEU A 65 6.46 -13.37 13.96
N ILE A 66 5.88 -14.37 14.63
CA ILE A 66 5.82 -14.43 16.08
C ILE A 66 6.92 -15.36 16.54
N ARG A 67 7.80 -14.86 17.40
CA ARG A 67 8.91 -15.61 18.00
C ARG A 67 8.60 -15.87 19.47
N TYR A 68 9.19 -16.92 20.04
CA TYR A 68 9.07 -17.17 21.47
C TYR A 68 10.35 -17.70 22.07
N LEU A 69 10.53 -17.47 23.37
CA LEU A 69 11.56 -18.07 24.21
C LEU A 69 10.95 -18.62 25.49
N ASP A 70 11.60 -19.63 26.06
CA ASP A 70 11.25 -20.20 27.37
C ASP A 70 12.33 -19.81 28.39
N LEU A 71 11.98 -18.97 29.36
CA LEU A 71 12.91 -18.51 30.39
C LEU A 71 13.21 -19.56 31.46
N ASN A 72 12.43 -20.65 31.51
CA ASN A 72 12.61 -21.73 32.48
C ASN A 72 13.48 -22.87 31.93
N ALA A 73 13.81 -22.85 30.64
CA ALA A 73 14.70 -23.82 30.04
C ALA A 73 16.16 -23.57 30.46
N ASP A 74 16.90 -24.65 30.72
CA ASP A 74 18.34 -24.59 31.04
C ASP A 74 19.14 -23.90 29.92
N GLU A 75 18.78 -24.17 28.66
CA GLU A 75 19.27 -23.46 27.49
C GLU A 75 18.14 -22.67 26.84
N THR A 76 18.21 -21.34 26.92
CA THR A 76 17.22 -20.47 26.29
C THR A 76 17.44 -20.46 24.78
N GLU A 77 16.42 -20.89 24.04
CA GLU A 77 16.36 -20.79 22.59
C GLU A 77 15.29 -19.79 22.14
N LEU A 78 15.58 -19.09 21.04
CA LEU A 78 14.59 -18.29 20.34
C LEU A 78 14.09 -19.10 19.14
N ARG A 79 12.79 -19.36 19.13
CA ARG A 79 12.12 -20.17 18.11
C ARG A 79 10.97 -19.42 17.46
N THR A 80 10.65 -19.79 16.24
CA THR A 80 9.44 -19.32 15.54
C THR A 80 8.22 -20.09 16.04
N LEU A 81 7.13 -19.38 16.36
CA LEU A 81 5.88 -20.00 16.75
C LEU A 81 5.15 -20.52 15.50
N GLU A 82 5.08 -21.85 15.35
CA GLU A 82 4.27 -22.47 14.31
C GLU A 82 2.80 -22.53 14.72
N LEU A 83 1.97 -21.72 14.05
CA LEU A 83 0.52 -21.73 14.23
C LEU A 83 -0.13 -22.82 13.36
N LYS A 84 -0.23 -24.03 13.89
CA LYS A 84 -0.86 -25.16 13.19
C LYS A 84 -2.39 -25.08 13.28
N GLY A 85 -3.07 -25.38 12.17
CA GLY A 85 -4.54 -25.45 12.12
C GLY A 85 -5.26 -24.10 12.01
N ILE A 86 -4.53 -22.99 11.89
CA ILE A 86 -5.14 -21.68 11.62
C ILE A 86 -5.20 -21.48 10.10
N GLN A 87 -6.41 -21.51 9.55
CA GLN A 87 -6.60 -21.06 8.17
C GLN A 87 -6.47 -19.53 8.14
N PRO A 88 -5.67 -18.97 7.22
CA PRO A 88 -5.70 -17.53 6.97
C PRO A 88 -7.16 -17.11 6.74
N PRO A 89 -7.59 -15.95 7.27
CA PRO A 89 -8.92 -15.46 7.00
C PRO A 89 -9.10 -15.45 5.47
N LYS A 90 -10.17 -16.10 4.99
CA LYS A 90 -10.52 -16.02 3.58
C LYS A 90 -10.52 -14.54 3.20
N PRO A 91 -9.83 -14.12 2.13
CA PRO A 91 -9.87 -12.73 1.71
C PRO A 91 -11.35 -12.37 1.63
N LYS A 92 -11.75 -11.31 2.36
CA LYS A 92 -13.14 -10.86 2.35
C LYS A 92 -13.54 -10.78 0.88
N SER A 93 -14.68 -11.38 0.51
CA SER A 93 -15.22 -11.16 -0.83
C SER A 93 -15.26 -9.65 -1.00
N ARG A 94 -14.79 -9.15 -2.14
CA ARG A 94 -14.78 -7.73 -2.48
C ARG A 94 -16.22 -7.22 -2.69
N SER A 95 -17.19 -7.63 -1.88
CA SER A 95 -18.46 -6.93 -1.71
C SER A 95 -18.15 -5.64 -0.96
N PHE A 96 -17.69 -4.66 -1.73
CA PHE A 96 -17.53 -3.33 -1.25
C PHE A 96 -18.93 -2.71 -1.18
N LYS A 97 -19.54 -2.67 0.02
CA LYS A 97 -20.14 -1.38 0.42
C LYS A 97 -18.97 -0.40 0.55
N ARG A 98 -18.43 0.02 -0.58
CA ARG A 98 -17.36 1.02 -0.68
C ARG A 98 -18.04 2.28 -0.17
N LEU A 99 -17.83 2.60 1.11
CA LEU A 99 -18.02 3.96 1.60
C LEU A 99 -17.39 4.85 0.52
N ARG A 100 -18.22 5.62 -0.19
CA ARG A 100 -17.87 6.44 -1.34
C ARG A 100 -16.50 7.04 -1.05
N ARG A 101 -15.43 6.51 -1.67
CA ARG A 101 -14.07 6.97 -1.37
C ARG A 101 -14.06 8.42 -1.81
N ARG A 102 -14.14 9.34 -0.84
CA ARG A 102 -14.02 10.76 -1.14
C ARG A 102 -12.69 10.93 -1.85
N ALA A 103 -12.73 11.52 -3.03
CA ALA A 103 -11.52 11.94 -3.71
C ALA A 103 -10.70 12.78 -2.72
N SER A 104 -9.36 12.70 -2.79
CA SER A 104 -8.55 13.60 -1.99
C SER A 104 -8.90 15.03 -2.36
N ALA A 105 -8.73 15.99 -1.44
CA ALA A 105 -8.96 17.40 -1.74
C ALA A 105 -8.13 17.89 -2.95
N ASP A 106 -7.01 17.22 -3.21
CA ASP A 106 -6.10 17.48 -4.33
C ASP A 106 -6.40 16.68 -5.62
N THR A 107 -7.48 15.90 -5.67
CA THR A 107 -7.78 15.08 -6.85
C THR A 107 -8.22 15.96 -8.01
N VAL A 108 -7.55 15.85 -9.15
CA VAL A 108 -7.90 16.56 -10.38
C VAL A 108 -8.88 15.69 -11.19
N PRO A 109 -10.15 16.11 -11.39
CA PRO A 109 -11.06 15.44 -12.30
C PRO A 109 -10.67 15.75 -13.76
N ILE A 110 -10.67 14.72 -14.58
CA ILE A 110 -10.36 14.80 -16.02
C ILE A 110 -11.60 14.29 -16.75
N PRO A 111 -12.37 15.19 -17.39
CA PRO A 111 -13.54 14.79 -18.15
C PRO A 111 -13.10 14.02 -19.39
N ILE A 112 -13.84 12.96 -19.72
CA ILE A 112 -13.66 12.15 -20.92
C ILE A 112 -14.96 12.20 -21.71
N ASP A 113 -14.84 12.18 -23.03
CA ASP A 113 -16.01 12.11 -23.91
C ASP A 113 -16.85 10.86 -23.64
N ALA A 114 -18.16 10.99 -23.81
CA ALA A 114 -19.09 9.92 -23.54
C ALA A 114 -18.87 8.71 -24.45
N ILE A 115 -18.90 7.50 -23.87
CA ILE A 115 -18.67 6.24 -24.57
C ILE A 115 -20.01 5.54 -24.82
N SER A 116 -20.43 5.50 -26.08
CA SER A 116 -21.68 4.84 -26.48
C SER A 116 -21.52 3.36 -26.84
N SER A 117 -20.30 2.82 -26.89
CA SER A 117 -20.04 1.41 -27.21
C SER A 117 -20.41 0.46 -26.07
N ASN A 118 -20.78 -0.78 -26.41
CA ASN A 118 -21.07 -1.83 -25.42
C ASN A 118 -19.82 -2.43 -24.78
N GLU A 119 -18.73 -2.48 -25.51
CA GLU A 119 -17.47 -3.02 -25.03
C GLU A 119 -16.29 -2.31 -25.70
N GLY A 120 -15.12 -2.44 -25.11
CA GLY A 120 -13.94 -1.78 -25.61
C GLY A 120 -12.80 -1.73 -24.61
N ASN A 121 -11.79 -0.94 -24.95
CA ASN A 121 -10.60 -0.74 -24.14
C ASN A 121 -10.53 0.71 -23.65
N LEU A 122 -10.13 0.86 -22.39
CA LEU A 122 -9.71 2.12 -21.78
C LEU A 122 -8.20 2.07 -21.57
N SER A 123 -7.44 2.83 -22.34
CA SER A 123 -5.98 2.89 -22.26
C SER A 123 -5.54 4.12 -21.48
N ILE A 124 -5.12 3.91 -20.23
CA ILE A 124 -4.50 4.94 -19.39
C ILE A 124 -3.11 5.26 -19.95
N LYS A 125 -2.83 6.55 -20.18
CA LYS A 125 -1.54 7.04 -20.65
C LYS A 125 -1.13 8.29 -19.89
N ILE A 126 -0.29 8.13 -18.87
CA ILE A 126 0.21 9.24 -18.05
C ILE A 126 1.62 9.59 -18.49
N SER A 127 1.85 10.85 -18.82
CA SER A 127 3.15 11.38 -19.21
C SER A 127 3.69 12.33 -18.14
N LEU A 128 5.01 12.31 -17.98
CA LEU A 128 5.75 13.18 -17.08
C LEU A 128 6.56 14.21 -17.87
N PRO A 129 6.90 15.36 -17.29
CA PRO A 129 7.91 16.25 -17.86
C PRO A 129 9.27 15.56 -17.97
N SER A 130 10.12 16.01 -18.90
CA SER A 130 11.41 15.36 -19.22
C SER A 130 12.38 15.24 -18.04
N GLU A 131 12.26 16.11 -17.04
CA GLU A 131 13.09 16.09 -15.82
C GLU A 131 12.63 15.07 -14.78
N TYR A 132 11.47 14.44 -14.97
CA TYR A 132 10.86 13.54 -14.00
C TYR A 132 10.74 12.12 -14.54
N HIS A 133 10.90 11.14 -13.64
CA HIS A 133 10.64 9.73 -13.91
C HIS A 133 9.66 9.16 -12.89
N PHE A 134 9.03 8.03 -13.22
CA PHE A 134 8.18 7.32 -12.26
C PHE A 134 9.02 6.73 -11.12
N SER A 135 8.50 6.76 -9.89
CA SER A 135 9.21 6.21 -8.72
C SER A 135 9.42 4.69 -8.86
N LYS A 136 10.62 4.22 -8.50
CA LYS A 136 10.95 2.78 -8.48
C LYS A 136 10.52 2.13 -7.16
N GLU A 137 10.50 2.90 -6.09
CA GLU A 137 10.19 2.50 -4.72
C GLU A 137 8.67 2.44 -4.49
N ALA A 138 7.94 3.44 -4.98
CA ALA A 138 6.49 3.56 -4.85
C ALA A 138 5.81 3.44 -6.21
N ARG A 139 5.26 2.26 -6.51
CA ARG A 139 4.59 2.01 -7.80
C ARG A 139 3.29 2.80 -7.92
N SER A 140 3.16 3.52 -9.03
CA SER A 140 1.91 4.18 -9.43
C SER A 140 0.80 3.15 -9.64
N LYS A 141 -0.41 3.47 -9.18
CA LYS A 141 -1.54 2.53 -9.15
C LYS A 141 -2.85 3.16 -9.57
N PHE A 142 -3.77 2.35 -10.04
CA PHE A 142 -5.13 2.76 -10.36
C PHE A 142 -6.17 1.90 -9.66
N SER A 143 -7.38 2.45 -9.53
CA SER A 143 -8.55 1.71 -9.07
C SER A 143 -9.82 2.28 -9.72
N VAL A 144 -10.75 1.40 -10.02
CA VAL A 144 -12.00 1.72 -10.71
C VAL A 144 -13.16 1.69 -9.71
N ASP A 145 -14.10 2.61 -9.90
CA ASP A 145 -15.40 2.70 -9.24
C ASP A 145 -16.46 2.88 -10.33
N ILE A 146 -17.62 2.22 -10.24
CA ILE A 146 -18.71 2.35 -11.23
C ILE A 146 -19.99 2.79 -10.51
N GLU A 147 -20.76 3.69 -11.11
CA GLU A 147 -22.05 4.17 -10.61
C GLU A 147 -23.10 4.15 -11.73
N PRO A 148 -24.25 3.46 -11.59
CA PRO A 148 -24.59 2.55 -10.49
C PRO A 148 -23.74 1.27 -10.49
N GLU A 149 -23.68 0.60 -9.34
CA GLU A 149 -22.94 -0.67 -9.19
C GLU A 149 -23.43 -1.70 -10.23
N ASP A 150 -22.52 -2.51 -10.76
CA ASP A 150 -22.77 -3.54 -11.78
C ASP A 150 -23.23 -3.05 -13.18
N ALA A 151 -23.39 -1.73 -13.40
CA ALA A 151 -23.83 -1.20 -14.70
C ALA A 151 -22.84 -1.47 -15.85
N VAL A 152 -21.54 -1.47 -15.52
CA VAL A 152 -20.43 -1.74 -16.43
C VAL A 152 -19.42 -2.61 -15.72
N ASN A 153 -19.05 -3.73 -16.33
CA ASN A 153 -17.90 -4.50 -15.88
C ASN A 153 -16.62 -3.88 -16.46
N ILE A 154 -15.68 -3.47 -15.61
CA ILE A 154 -14.38 -2.93 -16.03
C ILE A 154 -13.28 -3.75 -15.36
N GLU A 155 -12.44 -4.40 -16.17
CA GLU A 155 -11.37 -5.27 -15.70
C GLU A 155 -9.99 -4.83 -16.21
N PRO A 156 -8.96 -4.77 -15.35
CA PRO A 156 -9.02 -5.05 -13.91
C PRO A 156 -9.60 -3.87 -13.10
N LEU A 157 -10.26 -4.15 -11.97
CA LEU A 157 -10.82 -3.12 -11.07
C LEU A 157 -9.73 -2.34 -10.30
N ASP A 158 -8.54 -2.91 -10.16
CA ASP A 158 -7.37 -2.28 -9.56
C ASP A 158 -6.09 -2.84 -10.17
N GLY A 159 -5.02 -2.05 -10.11
CA GLY A 159 -3.75 -2.47 -10.69
C GLY A 159 -2.65 -1.43 -10.55
N PHE A 160 -1.50 -1.74 -11.14
CA PHE A 160 -0.35 -0.85 -11.22
C PHE A 160 -0.22 -0.31 -12.64
N LEU A 161 0.27 0.92 -12.76
CA LEU A 161 0.73 1.42 -14.04
C LEU A 161 2.07 0.78 -14.40
N SER A 162 2.33 0.66 -15.70
CA SER A 162 3.64 0.28 -16.23
C SER A 162 4.71 1.31 -15.84
N PRO A 163 6.01 0.96 -15.96
CA PRO A 163 7.09 1.93 -15.75
C PRO A 163 7.00 3.18 -16.64
N GLU A 164 6.30 3.09 -17.77
CA GLU A 164 6.03 4.17 -18.72
C GLU A 164 4.71 4.91 -18.43
N GLY A 165 4.03 4.59 -17.33
CA GLY A 165 2.79 5.27 -16.92
C GLY A 165 1.55 4.81 -17.67
N SER A 166 1.54 3.58 -18.20
CA SER A 166 0.42 3.06 -18.98
C SER A 166 -0.29 1.87 -18.34
N ALA A 167 -1.58 1.71 -18.62
CA ALA A 167 -2.35 0.52 -18.29
C ALA A 167 -3.56 0.41 -19.23
N THR A 168 -4.01 -0.81 -19.51
CA THR A 168 -5.20 -1.05 -20.33
C THR A 168 -6.24 -1.78 -19.49
N LEU A 169 -7.47 -1.29 -19.55
CA LEU A 169 -8.64 -1.88 -18.94
C LEU A 169 -9.64 -2.24 -20.04
N HIS A 170 -10.36 -3.33 -19.84
CA HIS A 170 -11.43 -3.77 -20.72
C HIS A 170 -12.76 -3.46 -20.06
N PHE A 171 -13.65 -2.79 -20.77
CA PHE A 171 -15.00 -2.54 -20.28
C PHE A 171 -16.03 -3.31 -21.09
N LYS A 172 -17.10 -3.72 -20.42
CA LYS A 172 -18.30 -4.28 -21.03
C LYS A 172 -19.52 -3.80 -20.26
N ARG A 173 -20.44 -3.12 -20.94
CA ARG A 173 -21.71 -2.66 -20.37
C ARG A 173 -22.59 -3.86 -20.04
N SER A 174 -23.10 -3.90 -18.82
CA SER A 174 -24.11 -4.86 -18.38
C SER A 174 -25.52 -4.33 -18.60
N SER A 175 -25.67 -3.00 -18.70
CA SER A 175 -26.92 -2.29 -18.96
C SER A 175 -26.73 -1.13 -19.93
N ASN A 176 -27.80 -0.79 -20.64
CA ASN A 176 -27.89 0.40 -21.50
C ASN A 176 -28.31 1.67 -20.73
N SER A 177 -28.50 1.56 -19.41
CA SER A 177 -28.74 2.71 -18.54
C SER A 177 -27.47 3.58 -18.41
N ALA A 178 -27.69 4.85 -18.13
CA ALA A 178 -26.66 5.83 -17.86
C ALA A 178 -25.83 5.39 -16.67
N SER A 179 -24.51 5.41 -16.85
CA SER A 179 -23.56 5.03 -15.82
C SER A 179 -22.26 5.82 -15.98
N VAL A 180 -21.47 5.88 -14.91
CA VAL A 180 -20.18 6.57 -14.90
C VAL A 180 -19.13 5.63 -14.31
N GLY A 181 -18.08 5.37 -15.09
CA GLY A 181 -16.85 4.76 -14.62
C GLY A 181 -15.90 5.83 -14.08
N ARG A 182 -15.43 5.68 -12.86
CA ARG A 182 -14.46 6.57 -12.19
C ARG A 182 -13.15 5.84 -11.99
N ILE A 183 -12.12 6.26 -12.71
CA ILE A 183 -10.79 5.65 -12.65
C ILE A 183 -9.88 6.59 -11.87
N ASN A 184 -9.56 6.19 -10.64
CA ASN A 184 -8.67 6.91 -9.75
C ASN A 184 -7.24 6.44 -9.97
N CYS A 185 -6.32 7.34 -10.31
CA CYS A 185 -4.89 7.06 -10.44
C CYS A 185 -4.12 7.80 -9.35
N LYS A 186 -3.24 7.08 -8.64
CA LYS A 186 -2.21 7.66 -7.78
C LYS A 186 -0.87 7.52 -8.48
N VAL A 187 -0.32 8.65 -8.92
CA VAL A 187 0.91 8.73 -9.69
C VAL A 187 2.03 9.17 -8.77
N TYR A 188 3.10 8.38 -8.68
CA TYR A 188 4.32 8.70 -7.93
C TYR A 188 5.45 8.94 -8.91
N TYR A 189 6.13 10.08 -8.78
CA TYR A 189 7.17 10.54 -9.69
C TYR A 189 8.24 11.34 -8.95
N CYS A 190 9.46 11.31 -9.45
CA CYS A 190 10.63 11.89 -8.81
C CYS A 190 11.50 12.56 -9.87
N LYS A 191 12.24 13.59 -9.46
CA LYS A 191 13.39 14.09 -10.19
C LYS A 191 14.64 13.43 -9.61
N GLU A 192 15.70 13.33 -10.40
CA GLU A 192 16.96 12.74 -9.96
C GLU A 192 17.47 13.45 -8.69
N ASP A 193 17.85 12.68 -7.68
CA ASP A 193 18.29 13.13 -6.36
C ASP A 193 17.31 14.02 -5.56
N GLU A 194 16.03 14.08 -5.95
CA GLU A 194 14.98 14.81 -5.23
C GLU A 194 13.95 13.88 -4.56
N VAL A 195 13.20 14.43 -3.61
CA VAL A 195 12.11 13.72 -2.94
C VAL A 195 10.98 13.44 -3.93
N CYS A 196 10.54 12.19 -3.99
CA CYS A 196 9.41 11.78 -4.83
C CYS A 196 8.11 12.48 -4.40
N LEU A 197 7.38 12.96 -5.39
CA LEU A 197 6.06 13.57 -5.24
C LEU A 197 4.96 12.59 -5.65
N TYR A 198 3.72 12.94 -5.32
CA TYR A 198 2.56 12.22 -5.82
C TYR A 198 1.46 13.16 -6.32
N GLN A 199 0.68 12.68 -7.29
CA GLN A 199 -0.52 13.35 -7.78
C GLN A 199 -1.68 12.35 -7.86
N SER A 200 -2.87 12.80 -7.44
CA SER A 200 -4.11 12.01 -7.54
C SER A 200 -4.94 12.53 -8.72
N LEU A 201 -5.28 11.63 -9.64
CA LEU A 201 -6.07 11.93 -10.84
C LEU A 201 -7.36 11.11 -10.80
N LEU A 202 -8.44 11.68 -11.33
CA LEU A 202 -9.73 11.00 -11.48
C LEU A 202 -10.24 11.18 -12.90
N PHE A 203 -10.25 10.11 -13.69
CA PHE A 203 -10.93 10.10 -14.98
C PHE A 203 -12.40 9.73 -14.76
N GLU A 204 -13.30 10.59 -15.23
CA GLU A 204 -14.73 10.29 -15.26
C GLU A 204 -15.12 9.90 -16.68
N VAL A 205 -15.57 8.66 -16.84
CA VAL A 205 -15.92 8.02 -18.11
C VAL A 205 -17.43 7.84 -18.15
N PRO A 206 -18.18 8.74 -18.81
CA PRO A 206 -19.62 8.64 -18.88
C PRO A 206 -20.04 7.64 -19.96
N PHE A 207 -21.00 6.78 -19.61
CA PHE A 207 -21.70 5.86 -20.50
C PHE A 207 -23.16 6.32 -20.58
N PRO A 208 -23.59 6.96 -21.67
CA PRO A 208 -24.92 7.57 -21.77
C PRO A 208 -26.02 6.52 -21.93
N ASP A 209 -27.25 6.94 -21.62
CA ASP A 209 -28.47 6.21 -21.96
C ASP A 209 -28.60 6.09 -23.49
N GLY A 210 -29.08 4.95 -23.98
CA GLY A 210 -29.51 4.80 -25.37
C GLY A 210 -28.98 3.56 -26.09
N ALA A 211 -29.28 3.47 -27.39
CA ALA A 211 -28.82 2.38 -28.23
C ALA A 211 -27.29 2.39 -28.31
N SER A 212 -26.68 1.39 -27.71
CA SER A 212 -25.25 1.21 -27.69
C SER A 212 -24.75 0.66 -29.02
N SER A 213 -23.62 1.19 -29.50
CA SER A 213 -23.01 0.69 -30.73
C SER A 213 -22.38 -0.70 -30.48
N PRO A 214 -22.58 -1.67 -31.39
CA PRO A 214 -21.88 -2.96 -31.32
C PRO A 214 -20.39 -2.85 -31.67
N ALA A 215 -19.94 -1.72 -32.20
CA ALA A 215 -18.53 -1.48 -32.48
C ALA A 215 -17.74 -1.30 -31.18
N LYS A 216 -16.59 -1.98 -31.09
CA LYS A 216 -15.64 -1.83 -29.98
C LYS A 216 -15.08 -0.40 -29.96
N ALA A 217 -15.03 0.21 -28.78
CA ALA A 217 -14.36 1.49 -28.60
C ALA A 217 -12.93 1.30 -28.07
N ASP A 218 -11.98 2.08 -28.57
CA ASP A 218 -10.65 2.22 -27.99
C ASP A 218 -10.47 3.67 -27.53
N VAL A 219 -10.53 3.89 -26.21
CA VAL A 219 -10.50 5.23 -25.62
C VAL A 219 -9.21 5.43 -24.85
N THR A 220 -8.49 6.51 -25.15
CA THR A 220 -7.24 6.85 -24.46
C THR A 220 -7.51 7.86 -23.34
N LEU A 221 -7.19 7.48 -22.10
CA LEU A 221 -7.27 8.31 -20.90
C LEU A 221 -5.91 8.95 -20.66
N ALA A 222 -5.64 10.06 -21.35
CA ALA A 222 -4.34 10.72 -21.33
C ALA A 222 -4.27 11.84 -20.26
N HIS A 223 -3.15 11.94 -19.56
CA HIS A 223 -2.85 13.08 -18.71
C HIS A 223 -1.36 13.38 -18.66
N PHE A 224 -1.01 14.67 -18.76
CA PHE A 224 0.35 15.15 -18.54
C PHE A 224 0.46 15.74 -17.14
N VAL A 225 1.30 15.13 -16.30
CA VAL A 225 1.54 15.55 -14.91
C VAL A 225 2.13 16.96 -14.88
N LYS A 226 1.54 17.82 -14.05
CA LYS A 226 2.05 19.15 -13.76
C LYS A 226 2.57 19.15 -12.32
N PRO A 227 3.90 19.04 -12.11
CA PRO A 227 4.48 19.07 -10.78
C PRO A 227 4.06 20.34 -10.04
N LYS A 228 3.61 20.20 -8.79
CA LYS A 228 3.42 21.36 -7.93
C LYS A 228 4.82 21.92 -7.64
N THR A 229 5.13 23.11 -8.17
CA THR A 229 6.36 23.81 -7.80
C THR A 229 6.35 24.04 -6.29
N SER A 230 7.45 23.71 -5.61
CA SER A 230 7.66 24.16 -4.25
C SER A 230 7.84 25.69 -4.27
N THR A 231 6.75 26.44 -4.19
CA THR A 231 6.84 27.83 -3.79
C THR A 231 7.24 27.87 -2.32
N SER A 232 8.55 27.79 -2.07
CA SER A 232 9.18 28.54 -1.01
C SER A 232 8.97 30.03 -1.30
N ASN A 233 7.78 30.54 -0.99
CA ASN A 233 7.50 31.97 -0.84
C ASN A 233 6.67 32.15 0.44
N LEU A 234 7.32 31.93 1.57
CA LEU A 234 6.92 32.46 2.87
C LEU A 234 8.07 33.31 3.40
N LEU A 235 8.52 34.29 2.61
CA LEU A 235 9.47 35.33 3.04
C LEU A 235 9.34 36.54 2.12
N GLU A 236 8.18 37.20 2.10
CA GLU A 236 8.09 38.61 1.65
C GLU A 236 6.71 39.25 1.95
N THR A 237 6.27 39.31 3.21
CA THR A 237 5.31 40.37 3.62
C THR A 237 5.30 40.64 5.13
N VAL A 238 6.42 41.05 5.71
CA VAL A 238 6.42 41.90 6.92
C VAL A 238 7.60 42.87 6.85
N VAL A 239 7.50 43.90 6.00
CA VAL A 239 8.06 45.23 6.27
C VAL A 239 7.22 46.25 5.51
N ARG A 240 6.28 46.89 6.22
CA ARG A 240 6.02 48.33 6.22
C ARG A 240 5.00 48.65 7.29
#